data_AF-A0A7V9RJ67-F1
#
_entry.id   AF-A0A7V9RJ67-F1
#
_cell.length_a   1.000
_cell.length_b   1.000
_cell.length_c   1.000
_cell.angle_alpha   90.00
_cell.angle_beta   90.00
_cell.angle_gamma   90.00
#
_symmetry.space_group_name_H-M   'P 1'
#
loop_
_entity.id
_entity.type
_entity.pdbx_description
1 polymer ?
#
loop_
_entity_poly.entity_id
_entity_poly.type
_entity_poly.pdbx_seq_one_letter_code
_entity_poly.pdbx_strand_id
1 'polypeptide(L)'
;RVAAVTDDQILDAYRLLASTEGVFCEPASAASVAGLLANGLPVAEGTDPPESVVCVLTGHGLKDPDTALGKAPAVIGCEVDLAAVERAVFDD
;
A
#
# COMPACT_ATOMS: atom_id res chain seq x y z
N ARG A 1 4.94 -18.64 12.94
CA ARG A 1 3.45 -18.63 12.96
C ARG A 1 2.94 -18.41 11.55
N VAL A 2 1.79 -18.99 11.19
CA VAL A 2 1.04 -18.64 9.97
C VAL A 2 -0.23 -17.95 10.42
N ALA A 3 -0.57 -16.82 9.80
CA ALA A 3 -1.76 -16.04 10.10
C ALA A 3 -2.40 -15.56 8.80
N ALA A 4 -3.72 -15.42 8.79
CA ALA A 4 -4.47 -14.86 7.67
C ALA A 4 -4.70 -13.35 7.87
N VAL A 5 -4.88 -12.65 6.76
CA VAL A 5 -5.33 -11.26 6.68
C VAL A 5 -6.47 -11.17 5.67
N THR A 6 -7.31 -10.15 5.79
CA THR A 6 -8.41 -9.91 4.84
C THR A 6 -7.91 -9.25 3.56
N ASP A 7 -8.69 -9.35 2.50
CA ASP A 7 -8.42 -8.65 1.24
C ASP A 7 -8.32 -7.13 1.44
N ASP A 8 -9.17 -6.55 2.31
CA ASP A 8 -9.10 -5.12 2.64
C ASP A 8 -7.75 -4.74 3.26
N GLN A 9 -7.25 -5.56 4.21
CA GLN A 9 -5.93 -5.33 4.80
C GLN A 9 -4.80 -5.44 3.78
N ILE A 10 -4.91 -6.37 2.83
CA ILE A 10 -3.97 -6.51 1.72
C ILE A 10 -3.99 -5.26 0.85
N LEU A 11 -5.18 -4.79 0.46
CA LEU A 11 -5.35 -3.61 -0.38
C LEU A 11 -4.89 -2.33 0.32
N ASP A 12 -5.07 -2.21 1.63
CA ASP A 12 -4.58 -1.09 2.42
C ASP A 12 -3.05 -1.07 2.47
N ALA A 13 -2.41 -2.23 2.72
CA ALA A 13 -0.95 -2.34 2.67
C ALA A 13 -0.38 -2.10 1.26
N TYR A 14 -1.07 -2.57 0.22
CA TYR A 14 -0.72 -2.31 -1.17
C TYR A 14 -0.72 -0.81 -1.50
N ARG A 15 -1.77 -0.09 -1.08
CA ARG A 15 -1.86 1.37 -1.27
C ARG A 15 -0.78 2.10 -0.47
N LEU A 16 -0.58 1.70 0.79
CA LEU A 16 0.44 2.27 1.68
C LEU A 16 1.82 2.22 1.01
N LEU A 17 2.26 1.04 0.57
CA LEU A 17 3.55 0.84 -0.08
C LEU A 17 3.74 1.74 -1.31
N ALA A 18 2.69 1.88 -2.13
CA ALA A 18 2.74 2.72 -3.32
C ALA A 18 2.77 4.21 -2.99
N SER A 19 1.95 4.66 -2.03
CA SER A 19 1.77 6.09 -1.73
C SER A 19 2.83 6.68 -0.79
N THR A 20 3.43 5.88 0.10
CA THR A 20 4.40 6.38 1.09
C THR A 20 5.83 5.99 0.76
N GLU A 21 6.07 4.77 0.27
CA GLU A 21 7.41 4.26 0.01
C GLU A 21 7.82 4.31 -1.47
N GLY A 22 6.86 4.59 -2.38
CA GLY A 22 7.09 4.52 -3.82
C GLY A 22 7.38 3.10 -4.31
N VAL A 23 6.98 2.07 -3.56
CA VAL A 23 7.20 0.66 -3.88
C VAL A 23 5.93 0.06 -4.47
N PHE A 24 5.96 -0.24 -5.77
CA PHE A 24 4.79 -0.74 -6.49
C PHE A 24 4.84 -2.27 -6.70
N CYS A 25 4.16 -3.03 -5.85
CA CYS A 25 4.06 -4.49 -5.89
C CYS A 25 2.64 -4.96 -6.25
N GLU A 26 2.46 -6.25 -6.59
CA GLU A 26 1.11 -6.83 -6.79
C GLU A 26 0.40 -7.08 -5.43
N PRO A 27 -0.94 -7.17 -5.36
CA PRO A 27 -1.67 -7.35 -4.09
C PRO A 27 -1.18 -8.55 -3.26
N ALA A 28 -0.92 -9.70 -3.90
CA ALA A 28 -0.43 -10.89 -3.20
C ALA A 28 0.92 -10.64 -2.47
N SER A 29 1.78 -9.76 -3.01
CA SER A 29 3.05 -9.39 -2.38
C SER A 29 2.84 -8.54 -1.11
N ALA A 30 1.85 -7.65 -1.14
CA ALA A 30 1.52 -6.78 -0.01
C ALA A 30 0.98 -7.54 1.21
N ALA A 31 0.58 -8.81 1.06
CA ALA A 31 0.14 -9.66 2.16
C ALA A 31 1.19 -9.82 3.28
N SER A 32 2.49 -9.80 2.93
CA SER A 32 3.57 -9.85 3.92
C SER A 32 3.56 -8.62 4.86
N VAL A 33 3.36 -7.43 4.29
CA VAL A 33 3.26 -6.16 5.01
C VAL A 33 1.93 -6.05 5.75
N ALA A 34 0.83 -6.44 5.12
CA ALA A 34 -0.48 -6.50 5.78
C ALA A 34 -0.45 -7.40 7.03
N GLY A 35 0.22 -8.56 6.91
CA GLY A 35 0.41 -9.48 8.03
C GLY A 35 1.18 -8.83 9.19
N LEU A 36 2.26 -8.11 8.89
CA LEU A 36 3.05 -7.36 9.86
C LEU A 36 2.22 -6.25 10.54
N LEU A 37 1.46 -5.47 9.77
CA LEU A 37 0.62 -4.39 10.29
C LEU A 37 -0.51 -4.91 11.18
N ALA A 38 -1.14 -6.03 10.79
CA ALA A 38 -2.27 -6.60 11.52
C ALA A 38 -1.87 -7.38 12.77
N ASN A 39 -0.69 -8.04 12.76
CA ASN A 39 -0.29 -8.98 13.82
C ASN A 39 0.91 -8.49 14.65
N GLY A 40 1.54 -7.38 14.27
CA GLY A 40 2.75 -6.86 14.89
C GLY A 40 4.00 -7.66 14.53
N LEU A 41 5.11 -7.34 15.21
CA LEU A 41 6.40 -7.97 14.98
C LEU A 41 6.34 -9.49 15.27
N PRO A 42 7.05 -10.32 14.49
CA PRO A 42 7.14 -11.75 14.75
C PRO A 42 8.04 -11.98 15.97
N VAL A 43 7.45 -12.11 17.16
CA VAL A 43 8.15 -12.41 18.41
C VAL A 43 7.93 -13.87 18.80
N ALA A 44 9.00 -14.62 19.05
CA ALA A 44 8.88 -15.97 19.58
C ALA A 44 8.59 -15.90 21.09
N GLU A 45 7.87 -16.89 21.62
CA GLU A 45 7.51 -16.90 23.03
C GLU A 45 8.79 -16.93 23.91
N GLY A 46 8.90 -15.97 24.83
CA GLY A 46 10.06 -15.84 25.71
C GLY A 46 11.30 -15.19 25.06
N THR A 47 11.18 -14.57 23.88
CA THR A 47 12.28 -13.83 23.25
C THR A 47 11.98 -12.34 23.13
N ASP A 48 13.03 -11.53 23.01
CA ASP A 48 12.90 -10.11 22.69
C ASP A 48 12.37 -9.91 21.25
N PRO A 49 11.73 -8.75 20.96
CA PRO A 49 11.34 -8.40 19.60
C PRO A 49 12.55 -8.30 18.65
N PRO A 50 12.39 -8.65 17.36
CA PRO A 50 13.47 -8.52 16.40
C PRO A 50 13.83 -7.04 16.16
N GLU A 51 15.12 -6.75 16.02
CA GLU A 51 15.61 -5.41 15.65
C GLU A 51 15.31 -5.04 14.19
N SER A 52 15.16 -6.04 13.31
CA SER A 52 14.87 -5.86 11.89
C SER A 52 13.92 -6.92 11.37
N VAL A 53 13.07 -6.53 10.41
CA VAL A 53 12.10 -7.41 9.73
C VAL A 53 12.22 -7.20 8.23
N VAL A 54 12.17 -8.29 7.47
CA VAL A 54 12.17 -8.27 6.01
C VAL A 54 10.82 -8.77 5.50
N CYS A 55 10.13 -7.94 4.74
CA CYS A 55 8.92 -8.34 4.00
C CYS A 55 9.30 -8.62 2.54
N VAL A 56 8.99 -9.82 2.05
CA VAL A 56 9.31 -10.22 0.67
C VAL A 56 8.16 -9.85 -0.25
N LEU A 57 8.44 -9.00 -1.23
CA LEU A 57 7.49 -8.61 -2.27
C LEU A 57 7.79 -9.43 -3.54
N THR A 58 6.99 -10.45 -3.80
CA THR A 58 7.26 -11.48 -4.81
C THR A 58 7.03 -11.03 -6.26
N GLY A 59 6.24 -9.98 -6.47
CA GLY A 59 5.82 -9.54 -7.80
C GLY A 59 5.72 -8.03 -7.93
N HIS A 60 6.08 -7.55 -9.12
CA HIS A 60 5.93 -6.15 -9.52
C HIS A 60 4.45 -5.81 -9.72
N GLY A 61 4.04 -4.59 -9.36
CA GLY A 61 2.64 -4.14 -9.51
C GLY A 61 2.13 -4.07 -10.96
N LEU A 62 3.01 -4.23 -11.95
CA LEU A 62 2.64 -4.28 -13.38
C LEU A 62 2.08 -5.64 -13.80
N LYS A 63 2.16 -6.65 -12.93
CA LYS A 63 1.52 -7.95 -13.16
C LYS A 63 -0.01 -7.88 -13.02
N ASP A 64 -0.52 -6.90 -12.27
CA ASP A 64 -1.95 -6.73 -12.01
C ASP A 64 -2.37 -5.26 -12.26
N PRO A 65 -2.41 -4.84 -13.54
CA PRO A 65 -2.79 -3.48 -13.89
C PRO A 65 -4.27 -3.19 -13.60
N ASP A 66 -5.14 -4.21 -13.62
CA ASP A 66 -6.58 -4.04 -13.42
C ASP A 66 -6.90 -3.61 -11.99
N THR A 67 -6.27 -4.22 -10.99
CA THR A 67 -6.40 -3.76 -9.60
C THR A 67 -5.89 -2.34 -9.42
N ALA A 68 -4.78 -1.98 -10.06
CA ALA A 68 -4.23 -0.63 -9.99
C ALA A 68 -5.19 0.40 -10.60
N LEU A 69 -5.72 0.13 -11.79
CA LEU A 69 -6.66 1.01 -12.48
C LEU A 69 -7.99 1.12 -11.74
N GLY A 70 -8.51 0.02 -11.20
CA GLY A 70 -9.75 0.00 -10.42
C GLY A 70 -9.66 0.75 -9.07
N LYS A 71 -8.45 1.12 -8.64
CA LYS A 71 -8.20 1.85 -7.39
C LYS A 71 -7.56 3.24 -7.62
N ALA A 72 -7.34 3.63 -8.87
CA ALA A 72 -6.77 4.94 -9.18
C ALA A 72 -7.74 6.06 -8.74
N PRO A 73 -7.24 7.16 -8.16
CA PRO A 73 -8.07 8.30 -7.83
C PRO A 73 -8.68 8.92 -9.09
N ALA A 74 -9.84 9.54 -8.95
CA ALA A 74 -10.44 10.28 -10.04
C ALA A 74 -9.55 11.46 -10.45
N VAL A 75 -9.53 11.75 -11.75
CA VAL A 75 -8.87 12.96 -12.26
C VAL A 75 -9.64 14.18 -11.75
N ILE A 76 -8.95 15.09 -11.07
CA ILE A 76 -9.51 16.37 -10.65
C ILE A 76 -9.54 17.28 -11.89
N GLY A 77 -10.75 17.55 -12.41
CA GLY A 77 -10.96 18.43 -13.55
C GLY A 77 -10.94 19.91 -13.12
N CYS A 78 -10.34 20.76 -13.96
CA CYS A 78 -10.39 22.22 -13.80
C CYS A 78 -10.51 22.91 -15.16
N GLU A 79 -10.97 24.17 -15.14
CA GLU A 79 -11.00 25.03 -16.32
C GLU A 79 -9.58 25.32 -16.83
N VAL A 80 -9.46 25.72 -18.11
CA VAL A 80 -8.17 26.11 -18.72
C VAL A 80 -7.76 27.51 -18.25
N ASP A 81 -7.54 27.65 -16.95
CA ASP A 81 -7.23 28.89 -16.25
C ASP A 81 -6.30 28.62 -15.05
N LEU A 82 -5.33 29.51 -14.82
CA LEU A 82 -4.33 29.33 -13.76
C LEU A 82 -4.97 29.35 -12.37
N ALA A 83 -5.91 30.26 -12.11
CA ALA A 83 -6.58 30.33 -10.82
C ALA A 83 -7.49 29.12 -10.57
N ALA A 84 -8.02 28.48 -11.63
CA ALA A 84 -8.72 27.21 -11.51
C ALA A 84 -7.78 26.05 -11.12
N VAL A 85 -6.56 26.01 -11.66
CA VAL A 85 -5.53 25.03 -11.28
C VAL A 85 -5.06 25.24 -9.85
N GLU A 86 -4.78 26.49 -9.45
CA GLU A 86 -4.31 26.80 -8.09
C GLU A 86 -5.31 26.33 -7.04
N ARG A 87 -6.61 26.62 -7.23
CA ARG A 87 -7.66 26.14 -6.32
C ARG A 87 -7.74 24.61 -6.28
N ALA A 88 -7.61 23.95 -7.43
CA ALA A 88 -7.67 22.49 -7.50
C ALA A 88 -6.47 21.79 -6.82
N VAL A 89 -5.34 22.47 -6.65
CA VAL A 89 -4.11 21.91 -6.08
C VAL A 89 -3.89 22.32 -4.62
N PHE A 90 -4.33 23.53 -4.23
CA PHE A 90 -3.97 24.13 -2.95
C PHE A 90 -5.14 24.35 -1.97
N ASP A 91 -6.40 24.28 -2.41
CA ASP A 91 -7.57 24.54 -1.53
C ASP A 91 -8.07 23.30 -0.76
N ASP A 92 -7.20 22.33 -0.46
CA ASP A 92 -7.51 21.19 0.43
C ASP A 92 -7.83 21.64 1.88
#